data_AF-A0A940XHP6-F1
#
_entry.id   AF-A0A940XHP6-F1
#
_cell.length_a   1.000
_cell.length_b   1.000
_cell.length_c   1.000
_cell.angle_alpha   90.00
_cell.angle_beta   90.00
_cell.angle_gamma   90.00
#
_symmetry.space_group_name_H-M   'P 1'
#
loop_
_entity.id
_entity.type
_entity.pdbx_description
1 polymer ?
#
loop_
_entity_poly.entity_id
_entity_poly.type
_entity_poly.pdbx_seq_one_letter_code
_entity_poly.pdbx_strand_id
1 'polypeptide(L)'
;MNVKKPAALLAVAVALLAGTSVTASAADPAGTRVTSLQESAEQVLGGSQKPLEVTADAVRYDGLTVTAAPEGNSVKALACDYGHLCMLVNGQKFDFYKCQTWTLTNWTGDGPFTNNQTPGTVAKFYNQDGSVRWTSTAYQAGTATWDPIWSLRPC
;
A
#
# COMPACT_ATOMS: atom_id res chain seq x y z
N MET A 1 -52.82 56.80 -8.60
CA MET A 1 -53.32 55.46 -9.01
C MET A 1 -53.66 54.68 -7.74
N ASN A 2 -54.66 53.80 -7.84
CA ASN A 2 -55.62 53.44 -6.79
C ASN A 2 -55.18 52.43 -5.72
N VAL A 3 -55.69 52.70 -4.51
CA VAL A 3 -56.12 51.88 -3.35
C VAL A 3 -56.17 50.33 -3.48
N LYS A 4 -55.72 49.62 -2.43
CA LYS A 4 -56.42 48.61 -1.57
C LYS A 4 -55.49 47.45 -1.11
N LYS A 5 -55.47 47.14 0.21
CA LYS A 5 -55.06 45.83 0.78
C LYS A 5 -56.19 44.80 0.56
N PRO A 6 -55.96 43.48 0.45
CA PRO A 6 -56.06 42.57 1.62
C PRO A 6 -55.22 41.27 1.57
N ALA A 7 -55.33 40.47 2.65
CA ALA A 7 -54.77 39.14 2.87
C ALA A 7 -55.42 38.01 2.04
N ALA A 8 -54.73 36.88 1.87
CA ALA A 8 -55.34 35.55 1.71
C ALA A 8 -54.36 34.41 2.04
N LEU A 9 -54.81 33.53 2.94
CA LEU A 9 -54.30 32.17 3.19
C LEU A 9 -54.45 31.27 1.96
N LEU A 10 -53.62 30.23 1.83
CA LEU A 10 -53.92 28.89 1.28
C LEU A 10 -52.72 27.98 1.62
N ALA A 11 -52.84 27.11 2.63
CA ALA A 11 -53.30 25.73 2.57
C ALA A 11 -52.16 24.71 2.33
N VAL A 12 -52.02 23.82 3.31
CA VAL A 12 -51.09 22.71 3.43
C VAL A 12 -51.28 21.67 2.32
N ALA A 13 -50.16 21.15 1.79
CA ALA A 13 -50.14 19.83 1.17
C ALA A 13 -48.91 19.06 1.69
N VAL A 14 -49.12 18.22 2.71
CA VAL A 14 -48.17 17.19 3.11
C VAL A 14 -48.28 16.08 2.06
N ALA A 15 -47.38 16.04 1.11
CA ALA A 15 -47.21 14.87 0.26
C ALA A 15 -46.41 13.82 1.07
N LEU A 16 -47.09 12.76 1.51
CA LEU A 16 -46.43 11.53 1.95
C LEU A 16 -45.64 10.96 0.75
N LEU A 17 -44.35 11.26 0.69
CA LEU A 17 -43.42 10.49 -0.11
C LEU A 17 -43.19 9.17 0.62
N ALA A 18 -43.68 8.08 0.02
CA ALA A 18 -43.37 6.72 0.41
C ALA A 18 -41.84 6.56 0.51
N GLY A 19 -41.38 6.13 1.67
CA GLY A 19 -39.97 6.08 2.01
C GLY A 19 -39.19 5.13 1.11
N THR A 20 -38.43 5.68 0.19
CA THR A 20 -37.14 5.10 -0.20
C THR A 20 -36.10 5.72 0.72
N SER A 21 -35.88 5.10 1.87
CA SER A 21 -34.68 5.37 2.66
C SER A 21 -33.49 4.90 1.82
N VAL A 22 -32.93 5.80 1.01
CA VAL A 22 -31.56 5.66 0.52
C VAL A 22 -30.72 5.79 1.79
N THR A 23 -30.41 4.66 2.40
CA THR A 23 -29.34 4.60 3.38
C THR A 23 -28.08 5.00 2.62
N ALA A 24 -27.67 6.25 2.76
CA ALA A 24 -26.32 6.67 2.47
C ALA A 24 -25.43 5.87 3.42
N SER A 25 -25.00 4.67 3.00
CA SER A 25 -23.94 3.96 3.68
C SER A 25 -22.72 4.85 3.58
N ALA A 26 -22.36 5.51 4.68
CA ALA A 26 -21.06 6.13 4.79
C ALA A 26 -20.05 5.04 4.43
N ALA A 27 -19.22 5.28 3.41
CA ALA A 27 -18.15 4.36 3.06
C ALA A 27 -17.36 4.08 4.34
N ASP A 28 -17.26 2.80 4.71
CA ASP A 28 -16.49 2.41 5.90
C ASP A 28 -15.04 2.88 5.66
N PRO A 29 -14.50 3.79 6.50
CA PRO A 29 -13.13 4.26 6.34
C PRO A 29 -12.10 3.12 6.43
N ALA A 30 -12.43 2.01 7.08
CA ALA A 30 -11.62 0.80 7.06
C ALA A 30 -11.70 0.10 5.70
N GLY A 31 -12.90 -0.02 5.11
CA GLY A 31 -13.09 -0.61 3.78
C GLY A 31 -12.30 0.12 2.68
N THR A 32 -12.34 1.46 2.67
CA THR A 32 -11.57 2.26 1.71
C THR A 32 -10.05 2.14 1.92
N ARG A 33 -9.60 1.97 3.17
CA ARG A 33 -8.17 1.77 3.47
C ARG A 33 -7.67 0.42 2.98
N VAL A 34 -8.43 -0.65 3.26
CA VAL A 34 -8.17 -2.01 2.78
C VAL A 34 -7.96 -2.01 1.26
N THR A 35 -8.89 -1.40 0.51
CA THR A 35 -8.80 -1.36 -0.96
C THR A 35 -7.57 -0.58 -1.43
N SER A 36 -7.29 0.59 -0.84
CA SER A 36 -6.16 1.44 -1.28
C SER A 36 -4.79 0.80 -1.03
N LEU A 37 -4.61 0.11 0.10
CA LEU A 37 -3.35 -0.56 0.41
C LEU A 37 -3.16 -1.80 -0.47
N GLN A 38 -4.23 -2.55 -0.70
CA GLN A 38 -4.23 -3.69 -1.60
C GLN A 38 -3.88 -3.29 -3.02
N GLU A 39 -4.57 -2.29 -3.59
CA GLU A 39 -4.29 -1.77 -4.94
C GLU A 39 -2.84 -1.31 -5.07
N SER A 40 -2.34 -0.60 -4.07
CA SER A 40 -0.95 -0.14 -4.06
C SER A 40 0.04 -1.32 -4.02
N ALA A 41 -0.24 -2.37 -3.22
CA ALA A 41 0.57 -3.58 -3.14
C ALA A 41 0.52 -4.43 -4.42
N GLU A 42 -0.60 -4.42 -5.13
CA GLU A 42 -0.77 -5.08 -6.43
C GLU A 42 -0.14 -4.28 -7.58
N GLN A 43 0.01 -2.96 -7.45
CA GLN A 43 0.69 -2.14 -8.45
C GLN A 43 2.20 -2.39 -8.51
N VAL A 44 2.76 -2.86 -7.39
CA VAL A 44 4.20 -3.00 -7.13
C VAL A 44 4.69 -4.45 -7.17
N LEU A 45 3.81 -5.40 -6.91
CA LEU A 45 4.04 -6.83 -7.13
C LEU A 45 3.40 -7.15 -8.47
N GLY A 46 4.12 -7.76 -9.41
CA GLY A 46 3.69 -7.92 -10.81
C GLY A 46 2.49 -8.86 -11.07
N GLY A 47 1.43 -8.79 -10.24
CA GLY A 47 0.14 -9.48 -10.37
C GLY A 47 0.17 -10.99 -10.15
N SER A 48 1.35 -11.59 -9.95
CA SER A 48 1.51 -13.06 -9.92
C SER A 48 1.19 -13.70 -8.57
N GLN A 49 1.11 -12.90 -7.50
CA GLN A 49 0.98 -13.40 -6.14
C GLN A 49 -0.42 -13.12 -5.61
N LYS A 50 -1.09 -14.16 -5.10
CA LYS A 50 -2.39 -14.01 -4.45
C LYS A 50 -2.18 -13.65 -2.97
N PRO A 51 -2.81 -12.57 -2.45
CA PRO A 51 -2.75 -12.27 -1.03
C PRO A 51 -3.42 -13.40 -0.22
N LEU A 52 -2.80 -13.75 0.91
CA LEU A 52 -3.34 -14.66 1.91
C LEU A 52 -4.34 -13.95 2.82
N GLU A 53 -4.06 -12.69 3.15
CA GLU A 53 -4.88 -11.87 4.05
C GLU A 53 -4.75 -10.40 3.66
N VAL A 54 -5.87 -9.68 3.71
CA VAL A 54 -5.92 -8.23 3.51
C VAL A 54 -6.67 -7.60 4.67
N THR A 55 -6.03 -6.67 5.34
CA THR A 55 -6.59 -5.88 6.45
C THR A 55 -6.43 -4.39 6.16
N ALA A 56 -6.95 -3.53 7.04
CA ALA A 56 -6.82 -2.08 6.87
C ALA A 56 -5.36 -1.60 6.89
N ASP A 57 -4.47 -2.36 7.55
CA ASP A 57 -3.10 -1.94 7.83
C ASP A 57 -2.03 -2.81 7.15
N ALA A 58 -2.42 -3.97 6.60
CA ALA A 58 -1.49 -4.92 6.00
C ALA A 58 -2.10 -5.75 4.88
N VAL A 59 -1.29 -6.04 3.86
CA VAL A 59 -1.52 -7.06 2.83
C VAL A 59 -0.46 -8.14 3.03
N ARG A 60 -0.88 -9.38 3.30
CA ARG A 60 0.02 -10.50 3.56
C ARG A 60 0.01 -11.48 2.39
N TYR A 61 1.20 -11.88 1.98
CA TYR A 61 1.47 -12.92 1.01
C TYR A 61 2.28 -14.04 1.69
N ASP A 62 2.40 -15.18 1.05
CA ASP A 62 3.33 -16.23 1.49
C ASP A 62 4.79 -15.76 1.27
N GLY A 63 5.38 -15.15 2.31
CA GLY A 63 6.76 -14.68 2.29
C GLY A 63 6.98 -13.18 2.20
N LEU A 64 5.91 -12.39 2.16
CA LEU A 64 5.96 -10.92 2.12
C LEU A 64 4.79 -10.34 2.93
N THR A 65 5.07 -9.29 3.70
CA THR A 65 4.04 -8.40 4.24
C THR A 65 4.24 -7.00 3.67
N VAL A 66 3.15 -6.39 3.20
CA VAL A 66 3.14 -4.99 2.73
C VAL A 66 2.28 -4.17 3.68
N THR A 67 2.82 -3.05 4.18
CA THR A 67 2.09 -2.09 5.02
C THR A 67 2.28 -0.67 4.48
N ALA A 68 1.54 0.29 5.00
CA ALA A 68 1.88 1.70 4.81
C ALA A 68 3.31 1.98 5.31
N ALA A 69 4.01 2.94 4.69
CA ALA A 69 5.29 3.40 5.19
C ALA A 69 5.14 4.01 6.60
N PRO A 70 6.10 3.75 7.51
CA PRO A 70 6.11 4.38 8.81
C PRO A 70 6.38 5.88 8.67
N GLU A 71 5.96 6.65 9.67
CA GLU A 71 6.26 8.08 9.72
C GLU A 71 7.79 8.31 9.72
N GLY A 72 8.26 9.25 8.90
CA GLY A 72 9.65 9.69 8.90
C GLY A 72 10.58 9.04 7.87
N ASN A 73 10.07 8.22 6.92
CA ASN A 73 10.74 7.78 5.68
C ASN A 73 12.27 7.57 5.77
N SER A 74 12.75 6.90 6.83
CA SER A 74 14.17 6.74 7.12
C SER A 74 14.50 5.31 7.51
N VAL A 75 15.77 4.93 7.37
CA VAL A 75 16.27 3.61 7.83
C VAL A 75 15.94 3.39 9.31
N LYS A 76 16.02 4.43 10.13
CA LYS A 76 15.71 4.34 11.57
C LYS A 76 14.22 4.09 11.83
N ALA A 77 13.34 4.62 10.99
CA ALA A 77 11.89 4.39 11.07
C ALA A 77 11.48 3.04 10.48
N LEU A 78 12.32 2.45 9.62
CA LEU A 78 12.08 1.16 8.99
C LEU A 78 12.32 0.02 9.99
N ALA A 79 11.28 -0.34 10.74
CA ALA A 79 11.30 -1.56 11.56
C ALA A 79 11.53 -2.78 10.67
N CYS A 80 12.57 -3.57 10.96
CA CYS A 80 12.90 -4.78 10.22
C CYS A 80 13.32 -5.92 11.15
N ASP A 81 12.51 -6.98 11.19
CA ASP A 81 12.73 -8.11 12.08
C ASP A 81 13.94 -8.95 11.66
N TYR A 82 14.50 -9.69 12.61
CA TYR A 82 15.63 -10.58 12.32
C TYR A 82 15.19 -11.70 11.37
N GLY A 83 15.97 -11.92 10.31
CA GLY A 83 15.65 -12.85 9.23
C GLY A 83 14.99 -12.20 8.02
N HIS A 84 14.74 -10.88 8.06
CA HIS A 84 13.92 -10.18 7.06
C HIS A 84 14.72 -9.17 6.24
N LEU A 85 14.23 -8.91 5.02
CA LEU A 85 14.66 -7.82 4.15
C LEU A 85 13.51 -6.82 4.02
N CYS A 86 13.72 -5.61 4.52
CA CYS A 86 12.71 -4.56 4.55
C CYS A 86 13.10 -3.35 3.71
N MET A 87 12.13 -2.74 3.04
CA MET A 87 12.36 -1.58 2.15
C MET A 87 11.16 -0.65 2.13
N LEU A 88 11.40 0.63 1.87
CA LEU A 88 10.34 1.57 1.50
C LEU A 88 10.39 1.88 0.01
N VAL A 89 9.27 1.65 -0.66
CA VAL A 89 9.08 1.94 -2.09
C VAL A 89 7.68 2.52 -2.27
N ASN A 90 7.55 3.62 -3.01
CA ASN A 90 6.26 4.26 -3.31
C ASN A 90 5.33 4.49 -2.10
N GLY A 91 5.90 4.84 -0.94
CA GLY A 91 5.10 5.10 0.28
C GLY A 91 4.60 3.84 1.00
N GLN A 92 5.10 2.66 0.62
CA GLN A 92 4.79 1.39 1.27
C GLN A 92 6.05 0.76 1.88
N LYS A 93 5.87 0.03 2.98
CA LYS A 93 6.88 -0.86 3.53
C LYS A 93 6.67 -2.26 2.97
N PHE A 94 7.74 -2.83 2.43
CA PHE A 94 7.84 -4.24 2.06
C PHE A 94 8.68 -4.97 3.09
N ASP A 95 8.20 -6.11 3.53
CA ASP A 95 8.83 -6.95 4.54
C ASP A 95 8.94 -8.39 4.03
N PHE A 96 10.07 -8.71 3.42
CA PHE A 96 10.33 -10.01 2.80
C PHE A 96 10.99 -10.95 3.81
N TYR A 97 10.42 -12.14 3.99
CA TYR A 97 10.92 -13.14 4.95
C TYR A 97 11.03 -14.55 4.36
N LYS A 98 10.72 -14.73 3.08
CA LYS A 98 10.87 -16.00 2.37
C LYS A 98 11.78 -15.86 1.17
N CYS A 99 12.74 -16.79 1.09
CA CYS A 99 13.66 -16.93 -0.04
C CYS A 99 12.91 -17.44 -1.28
N GLN A 100 12.48 -16.51 -2.14
CA GLN A 100 11.91 -16.76 -3.46
C GLN A 100 12.09 -15.54 -4.37
N THR A 101 11.98 -15.73 -5.68
CA THR A 101 12.05 -14.60 -6.61
C THR A 101 10.71 -13.90 -6.68
N TRP A 102 10.70 -12.61 -6.38
CA TRP A 102 9.54 -11.73 -6.47
C TRP A 102 9.63 -10.89 -7.73
N THR A 103 8.63 -10.98 -8.59
CA THR A 103 8.48 -10.08 -9.73
C THR A 103 7.88 -8.77 -9.27
N LEU A 104 8.52 -7.68 -9.66
CA LEU A 104 8.20 -6.33 -9.23
C LEU A 104 7.83 -5.48 -10.43
N THR A 105 6.92 -4.55 -10.23
CA THR A 105 6.48 -3.57 -11.24
C THR A 105 6.51 -2.18 -10.63
N ASN A 106 6.87 -1.14 -11.38
CA ASN A 106 6.85 0.24 -10.88
C ASN A 106 7.72 0.50 -9.62
N TRP A 107 8.74 -0.31 -9.37
CA TRP A 107 9.75 0.00 -8.36
C TRP A 107 10.67 1.06 -8.95
N THR A 108 10.56 2.30 -8.48
CA THR A 108 11.35 3.45 -8.93
C THR A 108 11.56 4.43 -7.76
N GLY A 109 12.40 5.44 -7.96
CA GLY A 109 12.74 6.42 -6.94
C GLY A 109 13.79 5.92 -5.94
N ASP A 110 13.93 6.61 -4.82
CA ASP A 110 14.89 6.28 -3.77
C ASP A 110 14.16 5.91 -2.48
N GLY A 111 14.71 4.97 -1.72
CA GLY A 111 14.14 4.62 -0.43
C GLY A 111 15.10 3.90 0.51
N PRO A 112 14.86 3.97 1.82
CA PRO A 112 15.63 3.22 2.79
C PRO A 112 15.38 1.71 2.65
N PHE A 113 16.41 0.94 2.97
CA PHE A 113 16.34 -0.50 3.11
C PHE A 113 17.11 -0.96 4.34
N THR A 114 16.75 -2.14 4.81
CA THR A 114 17.46 -2.88 5.84
C THR A 114 17.40 -4.36 5.51
N ASN A 115 18.57 -4.95 5.29
CA ASN A 115 18.79 -6.38 5.23
C ASN A 115 19.21 -6.86 6.62
N ASN A 116 18.23 -7.27 7.43
CA ASN A 116 18.41 -7.81 8.77
C ASN A 116 18.32 -9.35 8.77
N GLN A 117 18.70 -9.98 7.67
CA GLN A 117 18.68 -11.43 7.53
C GLN A 117 19.82 -12.09 8.32
N THR A 118 19.84 -13.43 8.37
CA THR A 118 20.93 -14.16 9.01
C THR A 118 22.28 -13.76 8.40
N PRO A 119 23.34 -13.51 9.21
CA PRO A 119 24.62 -13.03 8.71
C PRO A 119 25.16 -13.84 7.52
N GLY A 120 25.60 -13.14 6.48
CA GLY A 120 26.09 -13.75 5.25
C GLY A 120 25.01 -14.06 4.20
N THR A 121 23.72 -13.86 4.52
CA THR A 121 22.65 -13.92 3.51
C THR A 121 22.80 -12.78 2.51
N VAL A 122 22.76 -13.09 1.21
CA VAL A 122 22.93 -12.10 0.14
C VAL A 122 21.61 -11.93 -0.60
N ALA A 123 20.93 -10.81 -0.37
CA ALA A 123 19.79 -10.41 -1.17
C ALA A 123 20.27 -9.94 -2.56
N LYS A 124 19.52 -10.29 -3.60
CA LYS A 124 19.85 -9.97 -5.00
C LYS A 124 18.70 -9.23 -5.66
N PHE A 125 19.04 -8.20 -6.41
CA PHE A 125 18.09 -7.37 -7.13
C PHE A 125 18.48 -7.36 -8.61
N TYR A 126 17.49 -7.48 -9.48
CA TYR A 126 17.70 -7.81 -10.88
C TYR A 126 17.11 -6.76 -11.82
N ASN A 127 17.80 -6.54 -12.94
CA ASN A 127 17.29 -5.79 -14.09
C ASN A 127 16.24 -6.62 -14.85
N GLN A 128 15.62 -6.02 -15.87
CA GLN A 128 14.59 -6.66 -16.70
C GLN A 128 15.08 -7.92 -17.41
N ASP A 129 16.34 -7.91 -17.83
CA ASP A 129 17.01 -9.02 -18.52
C ASP A 129 17.43 -10.16 -17.58
N GLY A 130 17.16 -10.04 -16.27
CA GLY A 130 17.54 -11.00 -15.25
C GLY A 130 19.00 -10.89 -14.79
N SER A 131 19.77 -9.91 -15.28
CA SER A 131 21.11 -9.63 -14.77
C SER A 131 21.03 -9.06 -13.35
N VAL A 132 22.00 -9.41 -12.50
CA VAL A 132 22.10 -8.84 -11.15
C VAL A 132 22.50 -7.38 -11.27
N ARG A 133 21.65 -6.48 -10.78
CA ARG A 133 21.94 -5.06 -10.71
C ARG A 133 22.79 -4.73 -9.49
N TRP A 134 22.37 -5.23 -8.33
CA TRP A 134 23.10 -5.05 -7.08
C TRP A 134 22.74 -6.14 -6.08
N THR A 135 23.54 -6.24 -5.03
CA THR A 135 23.35 -7.19 -3.94
C THR A 135 23.48 -6.49 -2.60
N SER A 136 22.83 -7.06 -1.59
CA SER A 136 23.00 -6.64 -0.20
C SER A 136 23.37 -7.84 0.67
N THR A 137 24.46 -7.76 1.42
CA THR A 137 24.89 -8.82 2.34
C THR A 137 24.49 -8.46 3.77
N ALA A 138 23.79 -9.35 4.46
CA ALA A 138 23.34 -9.12 5.82
C ALA A 138 24.51 -9.11 6.83
N TYR A 139 24.58 -8.18 7.79
CA TYR A 139 23.67 -7.05 8.01
C TYR A 139 24.06 -5.83 7.15
N GLN A 140 23.09 -5.21 6.49
CA GLN A 140 23.29 -3.95 5.77
C GLN A 140 22.04 -3.09 5.83
N ALA A 141 22.22 -1.79 6.01
CA ALA A 141 21.14 -0.82 5.95
C ALA A 141 21.62 0.47 5.28
N GLY A 142 20.71 1.19 4.63
CA GLY A 142 21.06 2.41 3.89
C GLY A 142 19.91 2.87 3.00
N THR A 143 20.24 3.68 2.00
CA THR A 143 19.30 4.10 0.95
C THR A 143 19.71 3.46 -0.36
N ALA A 144 18.74 3.04 -1.16
CA ALA A 144 18.96 2.51 -2.50
C ALA A 144 18.07 3.23 -3.52
N THR A 145 18.55 3.27 -4.76
CA THR A 145 17.80 3.76 -5.91
C THR A 145 17.15 2.58 -6.62
N TRP A 146 15.84 2.63 -6.75
CA TRP A 146 14.99 1.55 -7.24
C TRP A 146 14.83 1.51 -8.77
N ASP A 147 15.61 2.26 -9.57
CA ASP A 147 15.29 2.62 -10.98
C ASP A 147 15.69 1.64 -12.11
N PRO A 148 14.75 0.91 -12.74
CA PRO A 148 13.76 0.03 -12.13
C PRO A 148 14.39 -1.30 -11.67
N ILE A 149 13.97 -1.79 -10.50
CA ILE A 149 14.17 -3.20 -10.11
C ILE A 149 12.99 -4.03 -10.64
N TRP A 150 13.29 -5.08 -11.40
CA TRP A 150 12.27 -5.91 -12.05
C TRP A 150 11.98 -7.20 -11.28
N SER A 151 12.98 -7.70 -10.57
CA SER A 151 12.76 -8.75 -9.60
C SER A 151 13.76 -8.64 -8.46
N LEU A 152 13.41 -9.24 -7.34
CA LEU A 152 14.33 -9.41 -6.22
C LEU A 152 14.23 -10.82 -5.67
N ARG A 153 15.29 -11.23 -4.99
CA ARG A 153 15.35 -12.47 -4.24
C ARG A 153 16.01 -12.17 -2.89
N PRO A 154 15.34 -12.38 -1.75
CA PRO A 154 15.87 -12.07 -0.42
C PRO A 154 16.80 -13.23 0.05
N CYS A 155 17.72 -13.63 -0.84
CA CYS A 155 18.73 -14.70 -0.84
C CYS A 155 19.25 -14.84 -2.31
#